data_AF-A0A349NGA0-F1
#
_entry.id   AF-A0A349NGA0-F1
#
_cell.length_a   1.000
_cell.length_b   1.000
_cell.length_c   1.000
_cell.angle_alpha   90.00
_cell.angle_beta   90.00
_cell.angle_gamma   90.00
#
_symmetry.space_group_name_H-M   'P 1'
#
loop_
_entity.id
_entity.type
_entity.pdbx_description
1 polymer ?
#
loop_
_entity_poly.entity_id
_entity_poly.type
_entity_poly.pdbx_seq_one_letter_code
_entity_poly.pdbx_strand_id
1 'polypeptide(L)'
;MTNYKRYRYMNHFFYRRCTALFLTLWFVLNVSAQNLLPLDWNIDFNSNQSVATRGARQHSTICTLLSWERQGYFAGDGDCILSSGFEVDNNNKTYALSVRMQCNVSHILINGKTIATDLQNLSWNSKEALHRFILPKGILRRGKNKIIIYCSDLGYTGGLSHTLLTLTPLKSKNRESVHISLPTEDHVCLNDNRIITLHCSSAVKSAIRLRIENDFHKSFLDSTFYILPKDSVIRIDLNKRCGTPGFYQITAVMHGKGYTGKAAWMAVKPEQVTCNNHVAPDFDEYWSQALADLSQIAPDFRMHKIDSLSRKSRRDVYIAEMKSLGGITVRGYYFVPRTQGKHAAVLQVPGYGYGFENLEGMLNDDTDRAELALCVRGHGISRDQFNPGFGVPGIWGYKLFNSDSVAYRGIYMDCVRAVDFLRSRPEIDTDRIGVKGGSQGGGLTLATAALCAGKIAACAYFDPFPCDMRHQIKIRTTCETELKNDLSYYKNPCSFIDVMNVQDLIDTRSFASKIQCPVLYTAALFDDDCPVHGGFTAYNLIVAPKQYRVYPADGHLEGFTHDDYIMKWLDNTLNKK
;
A
#
# COMPACT_ATOMS: atom_id res chain seq x y z
N MET A 1 -17.23 24.80 -22.28
CA MET A 1 -15.89 25.33 -22.65
C MET A 1 -15.34 25.97 -21.38
N THR A 2 -14.21 25.64 -20.76
CA THR A 2 -13.05 24.74 -21.03
C THR A 2 -12.32 24.54 -19.68
N ASN A 3 -11.65 23.43 -19.34
CA ASN A 3 -11.32 22.19 -20.06
C ASN A 3 -11.43 20.97 -19.11
N TYR A 4 -12.03 19.87 -19.57
CA TYR A 4 -11.95 18.54 -18.95
C TYR A 4 -11.45 17.54 -20.00
N LYS A 5 -10.12 17.40 -20.16
CA LYS A 5 -9.51 16.43 -21.09
C LYS A 5 -8.09 16.02 -20.64
N ARG A 6 -7.95 14.79 -20.14
CA ARG A 6 -7.05 13.72 -20.63
C ARG A 6 -6.72 12.69 -19.54
N TYR A 7 -7.51 11.62 -19.46
CA TYR A 7 -7.03 10.29 -19.12
C TYR A 7 -7.76 9.28 -20.02
N ARG A 8 -7.10 8.83 -21.08
CA ARG A 8 -7.65 7.81 -22.00
C ARG A 8 -6.54 7.09 -22.77
N TYR A 9 -6.51 5.77 -22.57
CA TYR A 9 -5.93 4.69 -23.39
C TYR A 9 -4.41 4.43 -23.44
N MET A 10 -4.16 3.13 -23.65
CA MET A 10 -2.92 2.43 -24.02
C MET A 10 -1.99 2.09 -22.83
N ASN A 11 -1.49 0.84 -22.67
CA ASN A 11 -1.23 -0.20 -23.69
C ASN A 11 -1.79 -1.61 -23.41
N HIS A 12 -1.97 -2.35 -24.50
CA HIS A 12 -2.23 -3.80 -24.59
C HIS A 12 -0.98 -4.49 -25.18
N PHE A 13 -0.86 -5.82 -25.05
CA PHE A 13 0.22 -6.71 -25.57
C PHE A 13 1.61 -6.53 -24.89
N PHE A 14 2.19 -7.55 -24.26
CA PHE A 14 2.54 -8.85 -24.84
C PHE A 14 2.52 -10.01 -23.83
N TYR A 15 1.79 -11.09 -24.12
CA TYR A 15 2.07 -12.43 -23.58
C TYR A 15 1.81 -13.47 -24.68
N ARG A 16 2.84 -14.26 -25.02
CA ARG A 16 2.71 -15.54 -25.73
C ARG A 16 3.65 -16.55 -25.09
N ARG A 17 3.10 -17.68 -24.66
CA ARG A 17 3.85 -18.79 -24.05
C ARG A 17 4.77 -19.44 -25.09
N CYS A 18 6.04 -19.64 -24.72
CA CYS A 18 6.86 -20.74 -25.22
C CYS A 18 7.68 -21.29 -24.05
N THR A 19 7.55 -22.59 -23.80
CA THR A 19 8.25 -23.30 -22.73
C THR A 19 9.73 -23.49 -23.14
N ALA A 20 10.61 -22.68 -22.57
CA ALA A 20 12.06 -22.84 -22.69
C ALA A 20 12.72 -22.37 -21.39
N LEU A 21 13.73 -23.12 -20.90
CA LEU A 21 14.58 -22.67 -19.80
C LEU A 21 15.40 -21.46 -20.26
N PHE A 22 14.85 -20.25 -20.12
CA PHE A 22 15.63 -19.03 -20.19
C PHE A 22 16.25 -18.75 -18.83
N LEU A 23 17.55 -19.06 -18.72
CA LEU A 23 18.47 -18.35 -17.84
C LEU A 23 18.40 -16.86 -18.23
N THR A 24 17.50 -16.12 -17.58
CA THR A 24 17.44 -14.68 -17.70
C THR A 24 18.70 -14.11 -17.06
N LEU A 25 19.69 -13.81 -17.89
CA LEU A 25 20.80 -12.95 -17.49
C LEU A 25 20.23 -11.54 -17.26
N TRP A 26 19.78 -11.32 -16.02
CA TRP A 26 19.46 -10.01 -15.50
C TRP A 26 20.73 -9.14 -15.58
N PHE A 27 20.82 -8.32 -16.62
CA PHE A 27 21.70 -7.16 -16.62
C PHE A 27 21.13 -6.12 -15.65
N VAL A 28 21.20 -6.43 -14.35
CA VAL A 28 21.28 -5.39 -13.32
C VAL A 28 22.49 -4.55 -13.72
N LEU A 29 22.23 -3.35 -14.24
CA LEU A 29 23.23 -2.31 -14.40
C LEU A 29 23.66 -1.89 -12.98
N ASN A 30 24.52 -2.71 -12.40
CA ASN A 30 25.22 -2.42 -11.16
C ASN A 30 25.91 -1.08 -11.38
N VAL A 31 25.37 -0.05 -10.74
CA VAL A 31 25.99 1.27 -10.61
C VAL A 31 27.21 1.05 -9.73
N SER A 32 28.25 0.52 -10.36
CA SER A 32 29.49 0.08 -9.77
C SER A 32 30.37 1.28 -9.48
N ALA A 33 29.82 2.37 -8.98
CA ALA A 33 30.49 3.63 -8.80
C ALA A 33 29.95 4.33 -7.56
N GLN A 34 30.83 4.86 -6.72
CA GLN A 34 30.43 5.49 -5.46
C GLN A 34 29.50 6.69 -5.74
N ASN A 35 28.31 6.67 -5.15
CA ASN A 35 27.37 7.80 -5.21
C ASN A 35 27.86 8.93 -4.30
N LEU A 36 27.96 10.15 -4.83
CA LEU A 36 28.34 11.34 -4.07
C LEU A 36 27.16 12.09 -3.43
N LEU A 37 25.92 11.81 -3.83
CA LEU A 37 24.74 12.49 -3.27
C LEU A 37 24.33 11.86 -1.94
N PRO A 38 24.06 12.65 -0.88
CA PRO A 38 23.45 12.16 0.35
C PRO A 38 22.13 11.43 0.12
N LEU A 39 21.72 10.63 1.10
CA LEU A 39 20.37 10.04 1.15
C LEU A 39 19.40 10.88 1.98
N ASP A 40 19.90 11.73 2.88
CA ASP A 40 19.10 12.76 3.55
C ASP A 40 19.11 14.06 2.70
N TRP A 41 17.93 14.63 2.40
CA TRP A 41 17.74 15.83 1.57
C TRP A 41 16.80 16.82 2.27
N ASN A 42 17.04 18.12 2.10
CA ASN A 42 16.10 19.14 2.55
C ASN A 42 14.87 19.17 1.64
N ILE A 43 13.69 19.41 2.21
CA ILE A 43 12.43 19.64 1.49
C ILE A 43 11.77 20.94 1.96
N ASP A 44 11.35 21.75 0.99
CA ASP A 44 10.67 23.04 1.14
C ASP A 44 9.51 23.13 0.15
N PHE A 45 8.37 23.72 0.51
CA PHE A 45 7.22 23.88 -0.41
C PHE A 45 7.04 25.33 -0.85
N ASN A 46 6.70 25.53 -2.13
CA ASN A 46 6.48 26.87 -2.68
C ASN A 46 5.14 27.47 -2.25
N SER A 47 4.13 26.64 -1.95
CA SER A 47 2.87 27.10 -1.36
C SER A 47 2.14 25.99 -0.59
N ASN A 48 1.51 26.38 0.54
CA ASN A 48 0.60 25.52 1.31
C ASN A 48 -0.86 25.72 0.90
N GLN A 49 -1.10 26.13 -0.36
CA GLN A 49 -2.45 26.37 -0.89
C GLN A 49 -3.11 25.10 -1.45
N SER A 50 -2.33 24.09 -1.85
CA SER A 50 -2.89 22.77 -2.16
C SER A 50 -3.58 22.21 -0.93
N VAL A 51 -4.69 21.52 -1.15
CA VAL A 51 -5.42 20.80 -0.11
C VAL A 51 -4.52 19.77 0.56
N ALA A 52 -3.58 19.18 -0.18
CA ALA A 52 -2.58 18.24 0.34
C ALA A 52 -1.48 18.94 1.17
N THR A 53 -0.85 20.03 0.68
CA THR A 53 0.29 20.67 1.38
C THR A 53 -0.07 21.50 2.60
N ARG A 54 -1.35 21.73 2.90
CA ARG A 54 -1.77 22.59 4.01
C ARG A 54 -1.22 22.16 5.38
N GLY A 55 -0.95 20.86 5.56
CA GLY A 55 -0.31 20.28 6.75
C GLY A 55 1.16 19.85 6.59
N ALA A 56 1.75 19.99 5.40
CA ALA A 56 3.08 19.47 5.09
C ALA A 56 4.20 20.21 5.85
N ARG A 57 5.15 19.45 6.41
CA ARG A 57 6.28 20.00 7.17
C ARG A 57 7.17 20.87 6.26
N GLN A 58 7.40 22.12 6.66
CA GLN A 58 8.29 23.05 5.97
C GLN A 58 9.71 22.99 6.54
N HIS A 59 10.70 23.39 5.73
CA HIS A 59 12.11 23.47 6.13
C HIS A 59 12.61 22.17 6.78
N SER A 60 12.19 21.04 6.20
CA SER A 60 12.34 19.71 6.78
C SER A 60 13.42 18.90 6.06
N THR A 61 13.63 17.65 6.51
CA THR A 61 14.54 16.71 5.87
C THR A 61 13.82 15.40 5.60
N ILE A 62 13.98 14.89 4.39
CA ILE A 62 13.57 13.54 3.97
C ILE A 62 14.77 12.62 3.85
N CYS A 63 14.56 11.31 3.97
CA CYS A 63 15.46 10.26 3.57
C CYS A 63 14.94 9.58 2.30
N THR A 64 15.74 9.51 1.22
CA THR A 64 15.34 8.88 -0.04
C THR A 64 15.16 7.36 0.04
N LEU A 65 15.48 6.74 1.19
CA LEU A 65 15.21 5.32 1.46
C LEU A 65 13.76 5.06 1.88
N LEU A 66 12.99 6.10 2.20
CA LEU A 66 11.63 6.03 2.72
C LEU A 66 10.63 6.66 1.74
N SER A 67 9.39 6.18 1.77
CA SER A 67 8.27 6.70 0.99
C SER A 67 7.97 8.17 1.30
N TRP A 68 7.14 8.82 0.49
CA TRP A 68 6.60 10.14 0.82
C TRP A 68 5.67 10.04 2.04
N GLU A 69 4.84 9.00 2.05
CA GLU A 69 3.77 8.72 3.00
C GLU A 69 4.30 8.53 4.41
N ARG A 70 5.36 7.72 4.57
CA ARG A 70 6.07 7.54 5.85
C ARG A 70 6.60 8.85 6.42
N GLN A 71 6.92 9.80 5.56
CA GLN A 71 7.56 11.06 5.93
C GLN A 71 6.53 12.19 6.13
N GLY A 72 5.24 11.89 5.98
CA GLY A 72 4.13 12.83 6.19
C GLY A 72 3.73 13.61 4.94
N TYR A 73 4.04 13.08 3.75
CA TYR A 73 3.73 13.68 2.44
C TYR A 73 2.89 12.71 1.60
N PHE A 74 1.93 13.18 0.80
CA PHE A 74 1.05 12.32 0.01
C PHE A 74 0.93 12.78 -1.45
N ALA A 75 0.29 11.94 -2.28
CA ALA A 75 0.03 12.25 -3.66
C ALA A 75 -0.78 13.55 -3.83
N GLY A 76 -0.29 14.45 -4.70
CA GLY A 76 -0.90 15.77 -4.90
C GLY A 76 -0.44 16.84 -3.90
N ASP A 77 0.51 16.52 -3.01
CA ASP A 77 1.33 17.54 -2.36
C ASP A 77 1.97 18.41 -3.46
N GLY A 78 1.62 19.69 -3.44
CA GLY A 78 2.01 20.68 -4.44
C GLY A 78 3.51 20.98 -4.45
N ASP A 79 3.90 21.82 -5.39
CA ASP A 79 5.29 22.01 -5.81
C ASP A 79 6.28 22.22 -4.66
N CYS A 80 7.26 21.33 -4.61
CA CYS A 80 8.31 21.31 -3.60
C CYS A 80 9.71 21.38 -4.21
N ILE A 81 10.67 21.79 -3.40
CA ILE A 81 12.07 21.91 -3.76
C ILE A 81 12.84 20.94 -2.87
N LEU A 82 13.52 19.99 -3.49
CA LEU A 82 14.51 19.15 -2.81
C LEU A 82 15.90 19.77 -3.00
N SER A 83 16.68 19.88 -1.93
CA SER A 83 18.06 20.35 -2.04
C SER A 83 19.03 19.62 -1.14
N SER A 84 20.27 19.48 -1.62
CA SER A 84 21.34 18.83 -0.87
C SER A 84 22.73 19.37 -1.26
N GLY A 85 23.68 19.23 -0.34
CA GLY A 85 25.08 19.58 -0.54
C GLY A 85 25.94 18.32 -0.63
N PHE A 86 26.95 18.32 -1.50
CA PHE A 86 27.84 17.18 -1.68
C PHE A 86 29.27 17.64 -2.01
N GLU A 87 30.25 16.75 -1.81
CA GLU A 87 31.66 17.06 -2.06
C GLU A 87 32.23 16.29 -3.26
N VAL A 88 33.19 16.91 -3.95
CA VAL A 88 33.86 16.36 -5.14
C VAL A 88 35.38 16.53 -5.00
N ASP A 89 36.10 15.43 -4.80
CA ASP A 89 37.57 15.42 -4.70
C ASP A 89 38.27 15.84 -6.00
N ASN A 90 37.73 15.39 -7.14
CA ASN A 90 38.37 15.49 -8.45
C ASN A 90 37.33 15.79 -9.54
N ASN A 91 37.12 17.07 -9.80
CA ASN A 91 36.20 17.59 -10.80
C ASN A 91 36.70 17.48 -12.25
N ASN A 92 37.90 16.91 -12.49
CA ASN A 92 38.40 16.62 -13.85
C ASN A 92 37.83 15.30 -14.42
N LYS A 93 37.15 14.49 -13.60
CA LYS A 93 36.47 13.26 -14.06
C LYS A 93 35.13 13.59 -14.73
N THR A 94 34.69 12.71 -15.62
CA THR A 94 33.31 12.74 -16.13
C THR A 94 32.38 12.06 -15.14
N TYR A 95 31.29 12.74 -14.79
CA TYR A 95 30.25 12.26 -13.87
C TYR A 95 28.93 12.03 -14.60
N ALA A 96 28.14 11.08 -14.11
CA ALA A 96 26.76 10.88 -14.50
C ALA A 96 25.84 11.08 -13.30
N LEU A 97 24.84 11.93 -13.46
CA LEU A 97 23.67 11.99 -12.59
C LEU A 97 22.66 10.95 -13.08
N SER A 98 22.18 10.07 -12.21
CA SER A 98 21.08 9.14 -12.51
C SER A 98 19.91 9.42 -11.57
N VAL A 99 18.71 9.53 -12.14
CA VAL A 99 17.49 10.04 -11.50
C VAL A 99 16.33 9.10 -11.76
N ARG A 100 15.73 8.61 -10.68
CA ARG A 100 14.40 7.99 -10.63
C ARG A 100 13.69 8.57 -9.41
N MET A 101 12.47 9.07 -9.58
CA MET A 101 11.66 9.65 -8.51
C MET A 101 10.19 9.33 -8.75
N GLN A 102 9.43 9.14 -7.67
CA GLN A 102 7.97 9.01 -7.70
C GLN A 102 7.31 10.41 -7.63
N CYS A 103 7.69 11.29 -8.55
CA CYS A 103 7.12 12.64 -8.73
C CYS A 103 7.49 13.18 -10.13
N ASN A 104 6.83 14.25 -10.57
CA ASN A 104 7.31 15.03 -11.71
C ASN A 104 8.50 15.90 -11.28
N VAL A 105 9.43 16.20 -12.19
CA VAL A 105 10.58 17.07 -11.95
C VAL A 105 10.69 18.09 -13.07
N SER A 106 10.42 19.36 -12.77
CA SER A 106 10.48 20.44 -13.77
C SER A 106 11.92 20.84 -14.09
N HIS A 107 12.79 20.94 -13.09
CA HIS A 107 14.20 21.31 -13.27
C HIS A 107 15.13 20.62 -12.27
N ILE A 108 16.32 20.23 -12.74
CA ILE A 108 17.46 19.85 -11.88
C ILE A 108 18.60 20.84 -12.11
N LEU A 109 19.07 21.48 -11.04
CA LEU A 109 20.19 22.41 -11.05
C LEU A 109 21.36 21.86 -10.24
N ILE A 110 22.59 21.95 -10.77
CA ILE A 110 23.83 21.75 -10.00
C ILE A 110 24.66 23.03 -10.07
N ASN A 111 25.01 23.58 -8.91
CA ASN A 111 25.73 24.86 -8.78
C ASN A 111 25.10 26.01 -9.59
N GLY A 112 23.76 26.03 -9.69
CA GLY A 112 23.00 27.04 -10.45
C GLY A 112 22.92 26.79 -11.97
N LYS A 113 23.48 25.70 -12.49
CA LYS A 113 23.38 25.32 -13.92
C LYS A 113 22.37 24.18 -14.10
N THR A 114 21.48 24.33 -15.08
CA THR A 114 20.48 23.31 -15.44
C THR A 114 21.15 22.05 -16.01
N ILE A 115 20.72 20.89 -15.52
CA ILE A 115 21.20 19.56 -15.92
C ILE A 115 20.13 18.79 -16.69
N ALA A 116 18.88 18.91 -16.24
CA ALA A 116 17.72 18.25 -16.81
C ALA A 116 16.48 19.11 -16.59
N THR A 117 15.48 18.95 -17.46
CA THR A 117 14.14 19.54 -17.30
C THR A 117 13.07 18.51 -17.65
N ASP A 118 11.83 18.76 -17.22
CA ASP A 118 10.62 18.10 -17.70
C ASP A 118 10.62 16.55 -17.59
N LEU A 119 11.17 16.02 -16.50
CA LEU A 119 11.15 14.58 -16.23
C LEU A 119 9.79 14.19 -15.64
N GLN A 120 9.07 13.33 -16.34
CA GLN A 120 7.75 12.87 -15.91
C GLN A 120 7.86 11.74 -14.87
N ASN A 121 6.86 11.64 -13.99
CA ASN A 121 6.67 10.49 -13.13
C ASN A 121 6.34 9.25 -13.97
N LEU A 122 7.34 8.39 -14.17
CA LEU A 122 7.18 7.15 -14.94
C LEU A 122 6.87 5.92 -14.07
N SER A 123 6.77 6.06 -12.74
CA SER A 123 6.73 4.93 -11.80
C SER A 123 5.58 3.94 -12.03
N TRP A 124 4.47 4.40 -12.61
CA TRP A 124 3.31 3.58 -12.97
C TRP A 124 3.42 2.87 -14.33
N ASN A 125 4.24 3.40 -15.24
CA ASN A 125 4.43 2.86 -16.59
C ASN A 125 5.72 2.01 -16.69
N SER A 126 6.71 2.28 -15.84
CA SER A 126 7.94 1.50 -15.70
C SER A 126 8.62 1.83 -14.36
N LYS A 127 8.47 0.96 -13.35
CA LYS A 127 9.17 1.06 -12.05
C LYS A 127 10.71 1.07 -12.18
N GLU A 128 11.24 0.62 -13.32
CA GLU A 128 12.68 0.57 -13.61
C GLU A 128 13.23 1.80 -14.33
N ALA A 129 12.37 2.67 -14.88
CA ALA A 129 12.79 3.83 -15.66
C ALA A 129 13.83 4.67 -14.91
N LEU A 130 14.95 4.96 -15.57
CA LEU A 130 16.08 5.65 -14.97
C LEU A 130 16.62 6.67 -15.98
N HIS A 131 16.42 7.96 -15.68
CA HIS A 131 17.01 9.04 -16.45
C HIS A 131 18.49 9.15 -16.10
N ARG A 132 19.37 9.33 -17.10
CA ARG A 132 20.81 9.42 -16.89
C ARG A 132 21.42 10.55 -17.70
N PHE A 133 22.08 11.48 -17.02
CA PHE A 133 22.65 12.70 -17.59
C PHE A 133 24.16 12.72 -17.37
N ILE A 134 24.93 12.82 -18.45
CA ILE A 134 26.37 13.04 -18.35
C ILE A 134 26.61 14.53 -18.08
N LEU A 135 27.25 14.86 -16.96
CA LEU A 135 27.45 16.26 -16.59
C LEU A 135 28.48 16.94 -17.50
N PRO A 136 28.16 18.12 -18.07
CA PRO A 136 29.13 18.97 -18.75
C PRO A 136 30.36 19.31 -17.89
N LYS A 137 31.52 19.44 -18.54
CA LYS A 137 32.77 19.86 -17.89
C LYS A 137 32.61 21.23 -17.22
N GLY A 138 33.24 21.42 -16.07
CA GLY A 138 33.21 22.70 -15.35
C GLY A 138 31.90 23.06 -14.65
N ILE A 139 30.95 22.12 -14.54
CA ILE A 139 29.79 22.26 -13.63
C ILE A 139 30.20 21.99 -12.18
N LEU A 140 30.96 20.91 -11.96
CA LEU A 140 31.43 20.53 -10.63
C LEU A 140 32.67 21.32 -10.21
N ARG A 141 32.65 21.81 -8.97
CA ARG A 141 33.78 22.44 -8.29
C ARG A 141 34.49 21.40 -7.45
N ARG A 142 35.80 21.54 -7.23
CA ARG A 142 36.50 20.76 -6.21
C ARG A 142 36.03 21.22 -4.82
N GLY A 143 35.77 20.29 -3.91
CA GLY A 143 35.15 20.57 -2.62
C GLY A 143 33.62 20.64 -2.72
N LYS A 144 33.00 21.63 -2.08
CA LYS A 144 31.54 21.72 -1.91
C LYS A 144 30.79 22.10 -3.19
N ASN A 145 29.69 21.39 -3.43
CA ASN A 145 28.74 21.59 -4.52
C ASN A 145 27.30 21.56 -3.96
N LYS A 146 26.35 22.16 -4.67
CA LYS A 146 24.91 22.11 -4.33
C LYS A 146 24.11 21.54 -5.50
N ILE A 147 23.14 20.67 -5.19
CA ILE A 147 22.09 20.21 -6.11
C ILE A 147 20.72 20.70 -5.61
N ILE A 148 19.86 21.07 -6.55
CA ILE A 148 18.47 21.48 -6.32
C ILE A 148 17.60 20.77 -7.36
N ILE A 149 16.48 20.21 -6.94
CA ILE A 149 15.48 19.54 -7.77
C ILE A 149 14.14 20.21 -7.47
N TYR A 150 13.45 20.67 -8.52
CA TYR A 150 12.11 21.22 -8.43
C TYR A 150 11.12 20.11 -8.80
N CYS A 151 10.30 19.71 -7.83
CA CYS A 151 9.35 18.63 -7.96
C CYS A 151 7.91 19.17 -7.98
N SER A 152 7.04 18.53 -8.75
CA SER A 152 5.58 18.69 -8.68
C SER A 152 4.95 17.31 -8.66
N ASP A 153 3.65 17.25 -8.35
CA ASP A 153 2.87 16.02 -8.40
C ASP A 153 3.59 14.85 -7.70
N LEU A 154 3.84 14.99 -6.38
CA LEU A 154 4.30 13.85 -5.60
C LEU A 154 3.34 12.69 -5.89
N GLY A 155 3.90 11.53 -6.25
CA GLY A 155 3.15 10.37 -6.66
C GLY A 155 3.01 9.40 -5.51
N TYR A 156 1.86 8.75 -5.41
CA TYR A 156 1.66 7.65 -4.47
C TYR A 156 2.77 6.60 -4.64
N THR A 157 3.38 6.16 -3.54
CA THR A 157 4.50 5.21 -3.56
C THR A 157 4.11 3.79 -3.20
N GLY A 158 2.97 3.60 -2.53
CA GLY A 158 2.62 2.32 -1.90
C GLY A 158 3.57 1.94 -0.75
N GLY A 159 4.27 2.92 -0.16
CA GLY A 159 5.20 2.75 0.96
C GLY A 159 6.62 2.25 0.60
N LEU A 160 6.83 1.74 -0.62
CA LEU A 160 8.18 1.51 -1.14
C LEU A 160 8.75 2.77 -1.80
N SER A 161 9.89 3.26 -1.29
CA SER A 161 10.71 4.21 -2.03
C SER A 161 11.38 3.54 -3.22
N HIS A 162 11.02 3.99 -4.41
CA HIS A 162 11.76 3.76 -5.65
C HIS A 162 12.63 4.97 -6.03
N THR A 163 12.85 5.92 -5.12
CA THR A 163 13.69 7.09 -5.37
C THR A 163 15.17 6.70 -5.43
N LEU A 164 15.80 6.97 -6.59
CA LEU A 164 17.22 6.80 -6.81
C LEU A 164 17.80 8.11 -7.36
N LEU A 165 18.55 8.81 -6.50
CA LEU A 165 19.32 10.00 -6.84
C LEU A 165 20.80 9.68 -6.67
N THR A 166 21.52 9.47 -7.77
CA THR A 166 22.95 9.15 -7.71
C THR A 166 23.81 10.03 -8.59
N LEU A 167 24.93 10.53 -8.07
CA LEU A 167 25.97 11.21 -8.85
C LEU A 167 27.25 10.39 -8.78
N THR A 168 27.69 9.85 -9.90
CA THR A 168 28.77 8.84 -9.96
C THR A 168 29.81 9.14 -11.03
N PRO A 169 31.12 8.93 -10.80
CA PRO A 169 32.13 9.05 -11.84
C PRO A 169 32.11 7.81 -12.75
N LEU A 170 32.02 8.04 -14.07
CA LEU A 170 31.75 7.01 -15.10
C LEU A 170 32.70 5.81 -15.11
N LYS A 171 33.96 6.01 -14.70
CA LYS A 171 35.00 4.98 -14.64
C LYS A 171 35.47 4.83 -13.19
N SER A 172 34.68 4.15 -12.37
CA SER A 172 35.06 3.80 -10.99
C SER A 172 34.51 2.42 -10.61
N LYS A 173 34.88 1.95 -9.41
CA LYS A 173 34.29 0.78 -8.74
C LYS A 173 33.55 1.28 -7.49
N ASN A 174 32.44 0.66 -7.11
CA ASN A 174 31.80 0.94 -5.83
C ASN A 174 32.74 0.48 -4.72
N ARG A 175 32.85 1.28 -3.65
CA ARG A 175 33.81 1.05 -2.56
C ARG A 175 33.14 0.85 -1.22
N GLU A 176 31.83 1.09 -1.15
CA GLU A 176 31.08 1.15 0.09
C GLU A 176 29.70 0.51 -0.11
N SER A 177 29.31 -0.37 0.81
CA SER A 177 27.97 -0.95 0.86
C SER A 177 27.56 -1.16 2.31
N VAL A 178 26.25 -1.01 2.57
CA VAL A 178 25.63 -1.44 3.83
C VAL A 178 24.36 -2.22 3.50
N HIS A 179 24.21 -3.38 4.11
CA HIS A 179 23.01 -4.21 4.04
C HIS A 179 22.58 -4.59 5.46
N ILE A 180 21.26 -4.68 5.67
CA ILE A 180 20.66 -5.04 6.96
C ILE A 180 20.04 -6.42 6.78
N SER A 181 20.46 -7.40 7.58
CA SER A 181 19.78 -8.68 7.71
C SER A 181 19.18 -8.83 9.10
N LEU A 182 17.99 -9.41 9.16
CA LEU A 182 17.22 -9.65 10.38
C LEU A 182 17.34 -11.12 10.82
N PRO A 183 16.93 -11.48 12.05
CA PRO A 183 17.11 -12.82 12.61
C PRO A 183 16.24 -13.90 11.97
N THR A 184 15.19 -13.51 11.23
CA THR A 184 14.28 -14.39 10.50
C THR A 184 14.05 -13.83 9.08
N GLU A 185 13.77 -14.69 8.11
CA GLU A 185 13.56 -14.29 6.71
C GLU A 185 12.29 -13.45 6.52
N ASP A 186 11.25 -13.68 7.34
CA ASP A 186 9.98 -12.94 7.36
C ASP A 186 10.05 -11.64 8.20
N HIS A 187 11.20 -11.37 8.84
CA HIS A 187 11.44 -10.28 9.77
C HIS A 187 10.56 -10.27 11.05
N VAL A 188 9.88 -11.38 11.38
CA VAL A 188 9.02 -11.53 12.56
C VAL A 188 9.81 -12.04 13.78
N CYS A 189 9.95 -11.18 14.78
CA CYS A 189 10.65 -11.44 16.03
C CYS A 189 9.66 -11.71 17.18
N LEU A 190 9.27 -12.97 17.36
CA LEU A 190 8.41 -13.40 18.49
C LEU A 190 9.15 -13.47 19.83
N ASN A 191 10.43 -13.85 19.80
CA ASN A 191 11.26 -14.08 20.99
C ASN A 191 12.30 -12.97 21.21
N ASP A 192 13.07 -13.06 22.30
CA ASP A 192 14.21 -12.17 22.61
C ASP A 192 15.46 -12.49 21.77
N ASN A 193 15.27 -12.57 20.45
CA ASN A 193 16.30 -12.71 19.42
C ASN A 193 16.32 -11.48 18.49
N ARG A 194 16.06 -10.28 19.00
CA ARG A 194 16.02 -9.03 18.22
C ARG A 194 17.42 -8.50 17.93
N ILE A 195 18.24 -9.33 17.28
CA ILE A 195 19.63 -9.03 16.92
C ILE A 195 19.70 -8.80 15.42
N ILE A 196 19.81 -7.54 15.01
CA ILE A 196 20.01 -7.19 13.60
C ILE A 196 21.50 -7.27 13.25
N THR A 197 21.81 -7.57 12.00
CA THR A 197 23.19 -7.62 11.51
C THR A 197 23.37 -6.64 10.36
N LEU A 198 24.34 -5.74 10.50
CA LEU A 198 24.79 -4.86 9.43
C LEU A 198 25.99 -5.51 8.74
N HIS A 199 25.84 -5.78 7.46
CA HIS A 199 26.90 -6.26 6.57
C HIS A 199 27.46 -5.05 5.84
N CYS A 200 28.68 -4.66 6.17
CA CYS A 200 29.30 -3.43 5.70
C CYS A 200 30.58 -3.76 4.92
N SER A 201 30.74 -3.19 3.73
CA SER A 201 32.02 -3.17 3.02
C SER A 201 32.50 -1.73 2.93
N SER A 202 33.79 -1.47 3.20
CA SER A 202 34.39 -0.16 2.97
C SER A 202 35.86 -0.22 2.58
N ALA A 203 36.25 0.58 1.58
CA ALA A 203 37.65 0.85 1.25
C ALA A 203 38.25 2.07 1.97
N VAL A 204 37.52 2.71 2.89
CA VAL A 204 37.98 3.87 3.69
C VAL A 204 37.45 3.81 5.13
N LYS A 205 37.87 4.76 5.98
CA LYS A 205 37.16 4.99 7.25
C LYS A 205 35.82 5.64 6.91
N SER A 206 34.73 5.02 7.30
CA SER A 206 33.37 5.49 7.01
C SER A 206 32.56 5.61 8.30
N ALA A 207 31.62 6.55 8.34
CA ALA A 207 30.59 6.65 9.35
C ALA A 207 29.34 5.88 8.91
N ILE A 208 28.64 5.26 9.85
CA ILE A 208 27.32 4.67 9.65
C ILE A 208 26.38 5.31 10.68
N ARG A 209 25.37 6.03 10.19
CA ARG A 209 24.23 6.49 10.99
C ARG A 209 23.14 5.44 10.94
N LEU A 210 22.78 4.91 12.09
CA LEU A 210 21.67 3.97 12.26
C LEU A 210 20.53 4.67 12.99
N ARG A 211 19.37 4.77 12.33
CA ARG A 211 18.11 5.22 12.94
C ARG A 211 17.16 4.03 13.09
N ILE A 212 16.51 3.94 14.24
CA ILE A 212 15.44 2.98 14.53
C ILE A 212 14.28 3.75 15.14
N GLU A 213 13.12 3.66 14.48
CA GLU A 213 11.86 4.32 14.86
C GLU A 213 10.76 3.27 14.80
N ASN A 214 9.71 3.39 15.64
CA ASN A 214 8.52 2.56 15.44
C ASN A 214 7.55 3.16 14.42
N ASP A 215 6.56 2.35 14.03
CA ASP A 215 5.31 2.75 13.37
C ASP A 215 4.79 4.14 13.78
N PHE A 216 4.64 4.41 15.08
CA PHE A 216 4.22 5.72 15.63
C PHE A 216 5.29 6.84 15.60
N HIS A 217 6.33 6.73 14.78
CA HIS A 217 7.40 7.74 14.59
C HIS A 217 8.23 8.08 15.83
N LYS A 218 8.19 7.24 16.87
CA LYS A 218 9.02 7.39 18.08
C LYS A 218 10.40 6.81 17.81
N SER A 219 11.45 7.62 17.97
CA SER A 219 12.83 7.15 17.89
C SER A 219 13.24 6.30 19.11
N PHE A 220 13.89 5.18 18.85
CA PHE A 220 14.50 4.26 19.83
C PHE A 220 16.04 4.24 19.73
N LEU A 221 16.57 4.65 18.57
CA LEU A 221 17.99 4.82 18.31
C LEU A 221 18.18 5.84 17.20
N ASP A 222 19.06 6.81 17.40
CA ASP A 222 19.76 7.53 16.33
C ASP A 222 21.21 7.61 16.77
N SER A 223 22.11 6.97 16.04
CA SER A 223 23.51 6.84 16.47
C SER A 223 24.44 6.68 15.28
N THR A 224 25.55 7.43 15.32
CA THR A 224 26.62 7.34 14.34
C THR A 224 27.83 6.65 14.95
N PHE A 225 28.32 5.60 14.28
CA PHE A 225 29.56 4.91 14.64
C PHE A 225 30.48 4.80 13.41
N TYR A 226 31.75 4.51 13.63
CA TYR A 226 32.76 4.48 12.58
C TYR A 226 33.27 3.06 12.32
N ILE A 227 33.47 2.72 11.05
CA ILE A 227 34.10 1.48 10.62
C ILE A 227 35.46 1.75 9.96
N LEU A 228 36.35 0.76 10.05
CA LEU A 228 37.66 0.79 9.40
C LEU A 228 37.57 0.29 7.94
N PRO A 229 38.61 0.51 7.11
CA PRO A 229 38.67 0.05 5.71
C PRO A 229 38.73 -1.49 5.57
N LYS A 230 37.63 -2.19 5.83
CA LYS A 230 37.48 -3.63 5.69
C LYS A 230 36.01 -4.04 5.62
N ASP A 231 35.77 -5.25 5.12
CA ASP A 231 34.49 -5.91 5.33
C ASP A 231 34.27 -6.15 6.83
N SER A 232 33.07 -5.78 7.31
CA SER A 232 32.70 -5.76 8.72
C SER A 232 31.28 -6.27 8.89
N VAL A 233 31.10 -7.20 9.83
CA VAL A 233 29.79 -7.69 10.25
C VAL A 233 29.52 -7.16 11.65
N ILE A 234 28.50 -6.31 11.81
CA ILE A 234 28.18 -5.64 13.07
C ILE A 234 26.82 -6.15 13.56
N ARG A 235 26.83 -6.89 14.66
CA ARG A 235 25.61 -7.37 15.32
C ARG A 235 25.16 -6.32 16.34
N ILE A 236 23.88 -5.97 16.30
CA ILE A 236 23.28 -4.95 17.17
C ILE A 236 22.11 -5.58 17.90
N ASP A 237 22.27 -5.74 19.21
CA ASP A 237 21.23 -6.26 20.10
C ASP A 237 20.19 -5.17 20.41
N LEU A 238 18.97 -5.38 19.93
CA LEU A 238 17.82 -4.51 20.16
C LEU A 238 16.89 -5.06 21.23
N ASN A 239 17.18 -6.18 21.89
CA ASN A 239 16.28 -6.84 22.83
C ASN A 239 15.80 -5.91 23.95
N LYS A 240 16.72 -5.09 24.50
CA LYS A 240 16.44 -4.09 25.55
C LYS A 240 15.85 -2.77 25.02
N ARG A 241 15.93 -2.50 23.72
CA ARG A 241 15.48 -1.23 23.10
C ARG A 241 14.10 -1.38 22.47
N CYS A 242 13.94 -2.38 21.60
CA CYS A 242 12.72 -2.67 20.85
C CYS A 242 11.96 -3.81 21.55
N GLY A 243 11.68 -3.68 22.85
CA GLY A 243 11.02 -4.73 23.65
C GLY A 243 9.50 -4.72 23.56
N THR A 244 8.89 -3.58 23.23
CA THR A 244 7.45 -3.40 23.10
C THR A 244 6.94 -4.04 21.79
N PRO A 245 5.81 -4.78 21.81
CA PRO A 245 5.14 -5.22 20.59
C PRO A 245 4.87 -4.06 19.62
N GLY A 246 5.10 -4.26 18.33
CA GLY A 246 4.94 -3.24 17.30
C GLY A 246 5.93 -3.39 16.15
N PHE A 247 5.90 -2.43 15.22
CA PHE A 247 6.70 -2.47 13.99
C PHE A 247 7.78 -1.41 14.03
N TYR A 248 9.02 -1.79 13.67
CA TYR A 248 10.20 -0.96 13.81
C TYR A 248 10.88 -0.77 12.45
N GLN A 249 10.89 0.47 11.96
CA GLN A 249 11.64 0.91 10.80
C GLN A 249 13.10 1.10 11.18
N ILE A 250 14.00 0.51 10.40
CA ILE A 250 15.46 0.57 10.57
C ILE A 250 16.03 1.20 9.31
N THR A 251 16.75 2.33 9.43
CA THR A 251 17.55 2.89 8.33
C THR A 251 19.01 2.95 8.71
N ALA A 252 19.86 2.36 7.87
CA ALA A 252 21.31 2.47 7.96
C ALA A 252 21.82 3.29 6.78
N VAL A 253 22.43 4.45 7.05
CA VAL A 253 23.07 5.32 6.05
C VAL A 253 24.56 5.35 6.32
N MET A 254 25.34 4.90 5.35
CA MET A 254 26.80 4.88 5.41
C MET A 254 27.39 6.02 4.57
N HIS A 255 28.39 6.69 5.10
CA HIS A 255 29.12 7.77 4.46
C HIS A 255 30.64 7.66 4.67
N GLY A 256 31.41 7.63 3.59
CA GLY A 256 32.88 7.73 3.65
C GLY A 256 33.47 8.49 2.47
N LYS A 257 33.61 7.85 1.30
CA LYS A 257 33.91 8.54 0.03
C LYS A 257 32.67 8.88 -0.79
N GLY A 258 31.53 8.34 -0.40
CA GLY A 258 30.22 8.81 -0.76
C GLY A 258 29.18 8.08 0.08
N TYR A 259 27.96 8.00 -0.44
CA TYR A 259 26.79 7.54 0.32
C TYR A 259 26.23 6.23 -0.22
N THR A 260 25.76 5.41 0.71
CA THR A 260 24.98 4.19 0.45
C THR A 260 24.10 3.92 1.67
N GLY A 261 23.04 3.14 1.51
CA GLY A 261 22.10 2.91 2.60
C GLY A 261 21.06 1.87 2.30
N LYS A 262 20.40 1.40 3.38
CA LYS A 262 19.35 0.39 3.33
C LYS A 262 18.30 0.72 4.38
N ALA A 263 17.04 0.56 4.01
CA ALA A 263 15.91 0.47 4.93
C ALA A 263 15.49 -1.00 5.10
N ALA A 264 14.96 -1.33 6.26
CA ALA A 264 14.30 -2.59 6.58
C ALA A 264 13.25 -2.35 7.68
N TRP A 265 12.23 -3.19 7.76
CA TRP A 265 11.26 -3.21 8.86
C TRP A 265 11.41 -4.49 9.68
N MET A 266 11.17 -4.41 10.98
CA MET A 266 11.17 -5.53 11.92
C MET A 266 9.83 -5.58 12.65
N ALA A 267 9.11 -6.70 12.58
CA ALA A 267 7.90 -6.92 13.36
C ALA A 267 8.26 -7.57 14.71
N VAL A 268 7.99 -6.89 15.82
CA VAL A 268 8.24 -7.44 17.17
C VAL A 268 6.92 -7.88 17.77
N LYS A 269 6.80 -9.18 18.08
CA LYS A 269 5.61 -9.79 18.71
C LYS A 269 4.29 -9.24 18.13
N PRO A 270 4.08 -9.28 16.80
CA PRO A 270 2.95 -8.60 16.16
C PRO A 270 1.59 -9.13 16.66
N GLU A 271 1.55 -10.40 17.10
CA GLU A 271 0.40 -11.04 17.76
C GLU A 271 0.03 -10.46 19.15
N GLN A 272 0.84 -9.53 19.68
CA GLN A 272 0.67 -8.88 20.99
C GLN A 272 0.48 -7.35 20.85
N VAL A 273 0.34 -6.85 19.62
CA VAL A 273 0.03 -5.44 19.34
C VAL A 273 -1.41 -5.13 19.74
N THR A 274 -1.59 -4.10 20.56
CA THR A 274 -2.89 -3.68 21.07
C THR A 274 -3.54 -2.63 20.17
N CYS A 275 -4.83 -2.81 19.91
CA CYS A 275 -5.70 -1.85 19.26
C CYS A 275 -5.90 -0.54 20.05
N ASN A 276 -6.46 0.48 19.39
CA ASN A 276 -7.14 1.54 20.13
C ASN A 276 -8.44 0.97 20.73
N ASN A 277 -8.51 0.80 22.05
CA ASN A 277 -9.64 0.12 22.70
C ASN A 277 -10.99 0.86 22.65
N HIS A 278 -11.13 1.94 21.87
CA HIS A 278 -12.39 2.64 21.67
C HIS A 278 -13.26 1.92 20.62
N VAL A 279 -14.49 1.57 21.00
CA VAL A 279 -15.55 1.08 20.11
C VAL A 279 -16.74 2.02 20.30
N ALA A 280 -17.43 2.39 19.21
CA ALA A 280 -18.63 3.21 19.29
C ALA A 280 -19.68 2.51 20.20
N PRO A 281 -20.28 3.20 21.20
CA PRO A 281 -21.19 2.57 22.17
C PRO A 281 -22.42 1.89 21.54
N ASP A 282 -22.85 2.38 20.40
CA ASP A 282 -24.01 1.98 19.60
C ASP A 282 -23.66 1.07 18.41
N PHE A 283 -22.40 0.62 18.29
CA PHE A 283 -21.89 -0.10 17.12
C PHE A 283 -22.74 -1.31 16.71
N ASP A 284 -23.15 -2.14 17.68
CA ASP A 284 -23.93 -3.34 17.41
C ASP A 284 -25.37 -3.03 16.98
N GLU A 285 -25.98 -2.00 17.58
CA GLU A 285 -27.32 -1.52 17.22
C GLU A 285 -27.32 -0.91 15.82
N TYR A 286 -26.35 -0.02 15.52
CA TYR A 286 -26.18 0.63 14.24
C TYR A 286 -26.05 -0.35 13.07
N TRP A 287 -25.23 -1.39 13.21
CA TRP A 287 -25.06 -2.41 12.17
C TRP A 287 -26.21 -3.41 12.11
N SER A 288 -26.86 -3.71 13.24
CA SER A 288 -28.12 -4.49 13.25
C SER A 288 -29.22 -3.75 12.49
N GLN A 289 -29.34 -2.44 12.68
CA GLN A 289 -30.28 -1.59 11.93
C GLN A 289 -29.93 -1.51 10.44
N ALA A 290 -28.64 -1.42 10.08
CA ALA A 290 -28.24 -1.45 8.66
C ALA A 290 -28.60 -2.78 7.96
N LEU A 291 -28.46 -3.91 8.66
CA LEU A 291 -28.93 -5.22 8.18
C LEU A 291 -30.45 -5.28 8.07
N ALA A 292 -31.19 -4.71 9.04
CA ALA A 292 -32.64 -4.60 9.01
C ALA A 292 -33.11 -3.74 7.81
N ASP A 293 -32.52 -2.56 7.60
CA ASP A 293 -32.81 -1.70 6.44
C ASP A 293 -32.57 -2.44 5.11
N LEU A 294 -31.46 -3.18 5.01
CA LEU A 294 -31.14 -3.98 3.82
C LEU A 294 -32.17 -5.09 3.60
N SER A 295 -32.68 -5.72 4.66
CA SER A 295 -33.67 -6.81 4.58
C SER A 295 -35.01 -6.37 3.98
N GLN A 296 -35.40 -5.10 4.16
CA GLN A 296 -36.63 -4.54 3.59
C GLN A 296 -36.53 -4.29 2.07
N ILE A 297 -35.32 -4.33 1.50
CA ILE A 297 -35.09 -4.06 0.08
C ILE A 297 -35.03 -5.38 -0.68
N ALA A 298 -36.06 -5.63 -1.50
CA ALA A 298 -36.11 -6.76 -2.43
C ALA A 298 -34.82 -6.84 -3.28
N PRO A 299 -34.08 -7.97 -3.30
CA PRO A 299 -32.77 -8.02 -3.93
C PRO A 299 -32.72 -7.85 -5.45
N ASP A 300 -33.82 -8.14 -6.16
CA ASP A 300 -33.93 -8.04 -7.63
C ASP A 300 -32.70 -8.63 -8.36
N PHE A 301 -32.34 -9.86 -7.97
CA PHE A 301 -31.14 -10.54 -8.47
C PHE A 301 -31.27 -10.86 -9.96
N ARG A 302 -30.42 -10.26 -10.79
CA ARG A 302 -30.36 -10.47 -12.24
C ARG A 302 -28.99 -10.96 -12.66
N MET A 303 -28.93 -11.71 -13.76
CA MET A 303 -27.68 -12.17 -14.36
C MET A 303 -27.74 -12.00 -15.87
N HIS A 304 -26.74 -11.33 -16.44
CA HIS A 304 -26.62 -11.07 -17.86
C HIS A 304 -25.38 -11.79 -18.39
N LYS A 305 -25.57 -12.88 -19.15
CA LYS A 305 -24.46 -13.69 -19.67
C LYS A 305 -23.62 -12.92 -20.69
N ILE A 306 -22.31 -12.97 -20.53
CA ILE A 306 -21.34 -12.34 -21.43
C ILE A 306 -20.73 -13.43 -22.31
N ASP A 307 -21.40 -13.72 -23.43
CA ASP A 307 -20.98 -14.79 -24.35
C ASP A 307 -19.56 -14.62 -24.89
N SER A 308 -19.12 -13.39 -25.17
CA SER A 308 -17.79 -13.08 -25.70
C SER A 308 -16.66 -13.39 -24.72
N LEU A 309 -16.95 -13.43 -23.41
CA LEU A 309 -16.04 -13.83 -22.35
C LEU A 309 -16.21 -15.32 -22.02
N SER A 310 -17.46 -15.80 -21.95
CA SER A 310 -17.78 -17.21 -21.73
C SER A 310 -17.14 -18.13 -22.77
N ARG A 311 -17.04 -17.72 -24.04
CA ARG A 311 -16.34 -18.48 -25.10
C ARG A 311 -14.82 -18.55 -24.93
N LYS A 312 -14.22 -17.72 -24.08
CA LYS A 312 -12.77 -17.67 -23.81
C LYS A 312 -12.37 -18.40 -22.52
N SER A 313 -13.34 -18.88 -21.74
CA SER A 313 -13.11 -19.63 -20.51
C SER A 313 -13.87 -20.95 -20.54
N ARG A 314 -13.43 -21.90 -19.70
CA ARG A 314 -14.21 -23.08 -19.34
C ARG A 314 -15.40 -22.73 -18.42
N ARG A 315 -15.43 -21.50 -17.89
CA ARG A 315 -16.49 -20.94 -17.05
C ARG A 315 -17.47 -20.11 -17.88
N ASP A 316 -18.73 -20.10 -17.49
CA ASP A 316 -19.67 -19.08 -17.92
C ASP A 316 -19.45 -17.80 -17.13
N VAL A 317 -19.54 -16.66 -17.82
CA VAL A 317 -19.27 -15.34 -17.26
C VAL A 317 -20.53 -14.48 -17.37
N TYR A 318 -20.94 -13.88 -16.26
CA TYR A 318 -22.13 -13.02 -16.16
C TYR A 318 -21.77 -11.66 -15.57
N ILE A 319 -22.55 -10.63 -15.91
CA ILE A 319 -22.76 -9.49 -15.01
C ILE A 319 -23.90 -9.88 -14.07
N ALA A 320 -23.61 -10.01 -12.79
CA ALA A 320 -24.63 -10.09 -11.75
C ALA A 320 -25.06 -8.66 -11.37
N GLU A 321 -26.36 -8.42 -11.22
CA GLU A 321 -26.91 -7.18 -10.66
C GLU A 321 -27.77 -7.49 -9.42
N MET A 322 -27.74 -6.58 -8.45
CA MET A 322 -28.51 -6.69 -7.21
C MET A 322 -28.83 -5.31 -6.63
N LYS A 323 -30.03 -5.16 -6.08
CA LYS A 323 -30.43 -3.98 -5.30
C LYS A 323 -29.89 -4.07 -3.88
N SER A 324 -29.33 -2.99 -3.37
CA SER A 324 -28.71 -2.86 -2.05
C SER A 324 -29.28 -1.66 -1.27
N LEU A 325 -28.69 -1.34 -0.11
CA LEU A 325 -29.11 -0.27 0.80
C LEU A 325 -29.35 1.05 0.06
N GLY A 326 -30.56 1.61 0.21
CA GLY A 326 -31.02 2.82 -0.49
C GLY A 326 -31.57 2.58 -1.91
N GLY A 327 -31.82 1.32 -2.31
CA GLY A 327 -32.32 0.99 -3.65
C GLY A 327 -31.29 1.14 -4.78
N ILE A 328 -30.03 1.38 -4.41
CA ILE A 328 -28.89 1.45 -5.34
C ILE A 328 -28.65 0.08 -5.96
N THR A 329 -28.50 0.01 -7.28
CA THR A 329 -28.02 -1.20 -7.95
C THR A 329 -26.51 -1.29 -7.76
N VAL A 330 -26.02 -2.45 -7.33
CA VAL A 330 -24.61 -2.82 -7.44
C VAL A 330 -24.45 -4.04 -8.34
N ARG A 331 -23.28 -4.18 -8.94
CA ARG A 331 -22.97 -5.16 -9.97
C ARG A 331 -21.68 -5.89 -9.67
N GLY A 332 -21.50 -7.05 -10.26
CA GLY A 332 -20.23 -7.79 -10.19
C GLY A 332 -20.06 -8.72 -11.37
N TYR A 333 -18.82 -9.14 -11.62
CA TYR A 333 -18.52 -10.18 -12.60
C TYR A 333 -18.59 -11.54 -11.91
N TYR A 334 -19.49 -12.40 -12.38
CA TYR A 334 -19.74 -13.72 -11.79
C TYR A 334 -19.26 -14.81 -12.76
N PHE A 335 -18.31 -15.62 -12.32
CA PHE A 335 -17.67 -16.70 -13.08
C PHE A 335 -18.12 -18.05 -12.50
N VAL A 336 -18.71 -18.91 -13.34
CA VAL A 336 -19.32 -20.18 -12.92
C VAL A 336 -18.72 -21.34 -13.70
N PRO A 337 -18.15 -22.37 -13.07
CA PRO A 337 -17.73 -23.61 -13.74
C PRO A 337 -18.86 -24.26 -14.53
N ARG A 338 -18.52 -24.87 -15.67
CA ARG A 338 -19.45 -25.73 -16.45
C ARG A 338 -19.45 -27.18 -16.00
N THR A 339 -18.69 -27.50 -14.96
CA THR A 339 -18.68 -28.81 -14.30
C THR A 339 -19.98 -29.02 -13.53
N GLN A 340 -20.36 -30.27 -13.32
CA GLN A 340 -21.64 -30.62 -12.68
C GLN A 340 -21.51 -30.61 -11.16
N GLY A 341 -22.59 -30.22 -10.46
CA GLY A 341 -22.70 -30.27 -9.00
C GLY A 341 -22.77 -28.87 -8.36
N LYS A 342 -22.35 -28.79 -7.10
CA LYS A 342 -22.27 -27.53 -6.35
C LYS A 342 -20.83 -27.09 -6.12
N HIS A 343 -20.56 -25.83 -6.37
CA HIS A 343 -19.23 -25.23 -6.30
C HIS A 343 -19.02 -24.50 -4.97
N ALA A 344 -17.80 -24.55 -4.46
CA ALA A 344 -17.34 -23.54 -3.51
C ALA A 344 -17.33 -22.18 -4.22
N ALA A 345 -17.62 -21.10 -3.49
CA ALA A 345 -17.63 -19.74 -4.02
C ALA A 345 -16.57 -18.88 -3.35
N VAL A 346 -15.97 -17.93 -4.07
CA VAL A 346 -15.21 -16.83 -3.46
C VAL A 346 -15.77 -15.48 -3.91
N LEU A 347 -16.14 -14.66 -2.92
CA LEU A 347 -16.46 -13.25 -3.09
C LEU A 347 -15.16 -12.44 -3.06
N GLN A 348 -14.83 -11.77 -4.15
CA GLN A 348 -13.71 -10.84 -4.23
C GLN A 348 -14.24 -9.40 -4.09
N VAL A 349 -13.78 -8.68 -3.07
CA VAL A 349 -14.19 -7.29 -2.77
C VAL A 349 -13.07 -6.28 -3.12
N PRO A 350 -13.40 -5.09 -3.64
CA PRO A 350 -12.44 -4.23 -4.34
C PRO A 350 -11.59 -3.35 -3.41
N GLY A 351 -10.44 -2.90 -3.93
CA GLY A 351 -9.62 -1.84 -3.35
C GLY A 351 -10.18 -0.43 -3.63
N TYR A 352 -9.71 0.57 -2.87
CA TYR A 352 -10.30 1.92 -2.87
C TYR A 352 -10.26 2.61 -4.24
N GLY A 353 -11.43 3.00 -4.75
CA GLY A 353 -11.57 3.69 -6.03
C GLY A 353 -11.52 2.79 -7.27
N TYR A 354 -11.01 1.55 -7.16
CA TYR A 354 -10.83 0.62 -8.28
C TYR A 354 -12.03 -0.31 -8.51
N GLY A 355 -12.07 -0.97 -9.67
CA GLY A 355 -13.08 -1.98 -9.96
C GLY A 355 -12.53 -3.40 -9.82
N PHE A 356 -13.26 -4.35 -10.41
CA PHE A 356 -12.64 -5.60 -10.84
C PHE A 356 -11.76 -5.37 -12.08
N GLU A 357 -10.48 -5.72 -12.01
CA GLU A 357 -9.51 -5.42 -13.08
C GLU A 357 -8.76 -6.66 -13.60
N ASN A 358 -8.65 -7.75 -12.82
CA ASN A 358 -7.97 -8.99 -13.23
C ASN A 358 -8.85 -9.91 -14.10
N LEU A 359 -9.39 -9.39 -15.21
CA LEU A 359 -10.23 -10.17 -16.12
C LEU A 359 -9.47 -11.34 -16.77
N GLU A 360 -8.20 -11.18 -17.12
CA GLU A 360 -7.44 -12.25 -17.75
C GLU A 360 -7.17 -13.42 -16.79
N GLY A 361 -6.82 -13.15 -15.53
CA GLY A 361 -6.67 -14.18 -14.50
C GLY A 361 -7.97 -14.96 -14.26
N MET A 362 -9.10 -14.25 -14.10
CA MET A 362 -10.42 -14.88 -13.90
C MET A 362 -10.98 -15.59 -15.15
N LEU A 363 -10.46 -15.32 -16.35
CA LEU A 363 -10.76 -16.14 -17.52
C LEU A 363 -9.93 -17.43 -17.55
N ASN A 364 -8.66 -17.32 -17.13
CA ASN A 364 -7.64 -18.37 -17.28
C ASN A 364 -7.51 -19.34 -16.10
N ASP A 365 -7.96 -19.01 -14.88
CA ASP A 365 -7.91 -19.95 -13.74
C ASP A 365 -8.64 -21.27 -14.10
N ASP A 366 -8.09 -22.39 -13.62
CA ASP A 366 -8.45 -23.77 -13.95
C ASP A 366 -9.20 -24.56 -12.84
N THR A 367 -9.61 -23.89 -11.74
CA THR A 367 -10.30 -24.48 -10.57
C THR A 367 -11.82 -24.66 -10.70
N ASP A 368 -12.45 -25.65 -10.07
CA ASP A 368 -13.93 -25.79 -10.05
C ASP A 368 -14.63 -24.89 -8.99
N ARG A 369 -14.07 -23.70 -8.77
CA ARG A 369 -14.59 -22.65 -7.90
C ARG A 369 -15.41 -21.62 -8.68
N ALA A 370 -16.53 -21.19 -8.12
CA ALA A 370 -17.28 -20.04 -8.61
C ALA A 370 -16.77 -18.74 -7.98
N GLU A 371 -16.78 -17.63 -8.71
CA GLU A 371 -16.18 -16.38 -8.25
C GLU A 371 -17.07 -15.19 -8.56
N LEU A 372 -17.33 -14.35 -7.56
CA LEU A 372 -18.01 -13.07 -7.73
C LEU A 372 -17.04 -11.94 -7.41
N ALA A 373 -16.56 -11.25 -8.45
CA ALA A 373 -15.79 -10.02 -8.31
C ALA A 373 -16.77 -8.84 -8.21
N LEU A 374 -17.04 -8.39 -6.99
CA LEU A 374 -18.02 -7.36 -6.68
C LEU A 374 -17.48 -5.97 -7.00
N CYS A 375 -18.28 -5.16 -7.69
CA CYS A 375 -18.11 -3.71 -7.76
C CYS A 375 -19.11 -3.08 -6.80
N VAL A 376 -18.68 -2.73 -5.59
CA VAL A 376 -19.51 -1.99 -4.61
C VAL A 376 -19.86 -0.58 -5.14
N ARG A 377 -20.80 0.13 -4.51
CA ARG A 377 -21.14 1.51 -4.92
C ARG A 377 -19.88 2.40 -4.99
N GLY A 378 -19.76 3.25 -6.02
CA GLY A 378 -18.55 4.05 -6.27
C GLY A 378 -17.46 3.37 -7.11
N HIS A 379 -17.53 2.05 -7.26
CA HIS A 379 -16.43 1.23 -7.77
C HIS A 379 -16.80 0.54 -9.09
N GLY A 380 -15.80 0.32 -9.96
CA GLY A 380 -15.95 -0.39 -11.24
C GLY A 380 -17.22 -0.05 -12.03
N ILE A 381 -17.97 -1.10 -12.40
CA ILE A 381 -19.23 -1.01 -13.16
C ILE A 381 -20.47 -0.65 -12.31
N SER A 382 -20.29 -0.22 -11.07
CA SER A 382 -21.34 0.32 -10.19
C SER A 382 -21.14 1.81 -9.88
N ARG A 383 -20.08 2.43 -10.40
CA ARG A 383 -19.77 3.86 -10.23
C ARG A 383 -20.81 4.78 -10.92
N ASP A 384 -21.56 4.28 -11.89
CA ASP A 384 -22.70 5.00 -12.49
C ASP A 384 -23.87 5.21 -11.50
N GLN A 385 -23.99 4.36 -10.47
CA GLN A 385 -25.09 4.41 -9.50
C GLN A 385 -24.76 5.26 -8.25
N PHE A 386 -23.49 5.51 -7.99
CA PHE A 386 -23.00 6.35 -6.90
C PHE A 386 -21.59 6.84 -7.25
N ASN A 387 -21.35 8.15 -7.29
CA ASN A 387 -20.02 8.70 -7.58
C ASN A 387 -19.81 10.06 -6.88
N PRO A 388 -19.23 10.09 -5.67
CA PRO A 388 -18.83 11.32 -4.99
C PRO A 388 -17.50 11.91 -5.52
N GLY A 389 -16.96 11.35 -6.60
CA GLY A 389 -15.65 11.71 -7.16
C GLY A 389 -14.50 10.88 -6.57
N PHE A 390 -13.28 11.27 -6.94
CA PHE A 390 -12.02 10.79 -6.38
C PHE A 390 -11.19 11.99 -5.94
N GLY A 391 -10.41 11.86 -4.88
CA GLY A 391 -9.86 13.00 -4.13
C GLY A 391 -10.84 13.48 -3.06
N VAL A 392 -10.92 14.80 -2.83
CA VAL A 392 -11.73 15.41 -1.76
C VAL A 392 -13.15 15.74 -2.25
N PRO A 393 -14.23 15.28 -1.57
CA PRO A 393 -14.25 14.38 -0.40
C PRO A 393 -14.14 12.90 -0.79
N GLY A 394 -14.43 12.56 -2.05
CA GLY A 394 -14.32 11.19 -2.54
C GLY A 394 -15.27 10.23 -1.83
N ILE A 395 -14.94 8.94 -1.81
CA ILE A 395 -15.80 7.89 -1.25
C ILE A 395 -15.63 7.79 0.26
N TRP A 396 -14.39 7.84 0.78
CA TRP A 396 -14.14 7.80 2.22
C TRP A 396 -14.65 9.06 2.92
N GLY A 397 -14.39 10.24 2.35
CA GLY A 397 -14.88 11.51 2.86
C GLY A 397 -16.37 11.77 2.64
N TYR A 398 -17.12 10.88 1.98
CA TYR A 398 -18.52 11.14 1.66
C TYR A 398 -19.39 11.26 2.92
N LYS A 399 -19.85 12.49 3.20
CA LYS A 399 -20.75 12.85 4.31
C LYS A 399 -20.26 12.37 5.69
N LEU A 400 -18.96 12.47 5.96
CA LEU A 400 -18.31 12.08 7.23
C LEU A 400 -18.94 12.58 8.53
N PHE A 401 -19.77 13.62 8.46
CA PHE A 401 -20.48 14.24 9.58
C PHE A 401 -21.86 13.61 9.87
N ASN A 402 -22.26 12.57 9.13
CA ASN A 402 -23.56 11.93 9.26
C ASN A 402 -23.39 10.40 9.11
N SER A 403 -23.54 9.68 10.22
CA SER A 403 -23.42 8.21 10.29
C SER A 403 -24.37 7.51 9.32
N ASP A 404 -25.64 7.88 9.27
CA ASP A 404 -26.63 7.24 8.38
C ASP A 404 -26.28 7.36 6.88
N SER A 405 -25.50 8.38 6.52
CA SER A 405 -25.17 8.74 5.13
C SER A 405 -23.72 8.46 4.72
N VAL A 406 -22.84 8.01 5.61
CA VAL A 406 -21.45 7.69 5.25
C VAL A 406 -21.42 6.56 4.22
N ALA A 407 -20.62 6.70 3.16
CA ALA A 407 -20.65 5.75 2.04
C ALA A 407 -20.39 4.31 2.49
N TYR A 408 -19.52 4.13 3.48
CA TYR A 408 -19.14 2.84 4.05
C TYR A 408 -20.32 2.07 4.69
N ARG A 409 -21.36 2.74 5.21
CA ARG A 409 -22.62 2.09 5.64
C ARG A 409 -23.24 1.29 4.50
N GLY A 410 -23.35 1.94 3.34
CA GLY A 410 -23.88 1.33 2.12
C GLY A 410 -22.94 0.30 1.51
N ILE A 411 -21.63 0.56 1.49
CA ILE A 411 -20.63 -0.35 0.90
C ILE A 411 -20.59 -1.69 1.66
N TYR A 412 -20.66 -1.70 2.99
CA TYR A 412 -20.68 -2.98 3.73
C TYR A 412 -21.98 -3.76 3.46
N MET A 413 -23.12 -3.07 3.29
CA MET A 413 -24.37 -3.71 2.88
C MET A 413 -24.34 -4.22 1.44
N ASP A 414 -23.58 -3.61 0.53
CA ASP A 414 -23.32 -4.15 -0.82
C ASP A 414 -22.63 -5.51 -0.75
N CYS A 415 -21.65 -5.68 0.16
CA CYS A 415 -20.98 -6.94 0.37
C CYS A 415 -21.89 -8.01 0.98
N VAL A 416 -22.71 -7.66 1.99
CA VAL A 416 -23.73 -8.57 2.56
C VAL A 416 -24.71 -9.03 1.47
N ARG A 417 -25.19 -8.11 0.64
CA ARG A 417 -26.10 -8.41 -0.48
C ARG A 417 -25.46 -9.31 -1.54
N ALA A 418 -24.14 -9.24 -1.73
CA ALA A 418 -23.39 -10.16 -2.60
C ALA A 418 -23.26 -11.58 -2.00
N VAL A 419 -23.16 -11.71 -0.67
CA VAL A 419 -23.25 -13.02 0.01
C VAL A 419 -24.65 -13.61 -0.15
N ASP A 420 -25.70 -12.81 0.01
CA ASP A 420 -27.09 -13.27 -0.22
C ASP A 420 -27.31 -13.67 -1.70
N PHE A 421 -26.70 -12.95 -2.66
CA PHE A 421 -26.70 -13.36 -4.07
C PHE A 421 -26.10 -14.75 -4.25
N LEU A 422 -24.87 -14.98 -3.77
CA LEU A 422 -24.18 -16.27 -3.87
C LEU A 422 -24.99 -17.39 -3.22
N ARG A 423 -25.56 -17.17 -2.03
CA ARG A 423 -26.37 -18.17 -1.32
C ARG A 423 -27.70 -18.48 -2.00
N SER A 424 -28.19 -17.60 -2.88
CA SER A 424 -29.41 -17.83 -3.68
C SER A 424 -29.17 -18.62 -4.97
N ARG A 425 -27.91 -18.93 -5.32
CA ARG A 425 -27.57 -19.62 -6.56
C ARG A 425 -27.64 -21.15 -6.37
N PRO A 426 -28.41 -21.91 -7.18
CA PRO A 426 -28.53 -23.37 -7.03
C PRO A 426 -27.20 -24.11 -7.26
N GLU A 427 -26.31 -23.55 -8.08
CA GLU A 427 -24.98 -24.08 -8.37
C GLU A 427 -23.95 -23.84 -7.25
N ILE A 428 -24.29 -23.08 -6.22
CA ILE A 428 -23.38 -22.76 -5.10
C ILE A 428 -23.65 -23.68 -3.90
N ASP A 429 -22.54 -24.13 -3.32
CA ASP A 429 -22.50 -24.74 -2.01
C ASP A 429 -22.47 -23.64 -0.93
N THR A 430 -23.58 -23.46 -0.23
CA THR A 430 -23.77 -22.35 0.71
C THR A 430 -22.84 -22.41 1.92
N ASP A 431 -22.26 -23.58 2.17
CA ASP A 431 -21.42 -23.87 3.32
C ASP A 431 -19.93 -23.79 2.94
N ARG A 432 -19.62 -23.47 1.68
CA ARG A 432 -18.25 -23.29 1.13
C ARG A 432 -18.09 -21.93 0.44
N ILE A 433 -18.55 -20.85 1.07
CA ILE A 433 -18.37 -19.47 0.59
C ILE A 433 -17.20 -18.80 1.31
N GLY A 434 -16.15 -18.45 0.58
CA GLY A 434 -15.04 -17.62 1.06
C GLY A 434 -15.17 -16.15 0.65
N VAL A 435 -14.42 -15.26 1.32
CA VAL A 435 -14.32 -13.84 0.96
C VAL A 435 -12.87 -13.34 1.04
N LYS A 436 -12.45 -12.51 0.08
CA LYS A 436 -11.10 -11.89 0.04
C LYS A 436 -11.05 -10.49 -0.54
N GLY A 437 -10.02 -9.76 -0.14
CA GLY A 437 -9.63 -8.47 -0.70
C GLY A 437 -8.40 -7.90 0.02
N GLY A 438 -7.78 -6.89 -0.59
CA GLY A 438 -6.67 -6.13 0.01
C GLY A 438 -7.01 -4.65 0.11
N SER A 439 -6.30 -3.87 0.94
CA SER A 439 -6.57 -2.44 1.12
C SER A 439 -7.99 -2.22 1.66
N GLN A 440 -8.79 -1.34 1.03
CA GLN A 440 -10.24 -1.27 1.25
C GLN A 440 -10.89 -2.67 1.24
N GLY A 441 -10.54 -3.52 0.28
CA GLY A 441 -11.05 -4.89 0.15
C GLY A 441 -10.70 -5.77 1.35
N GLY A 442 -9.58 -5.52 2.03
CA GLY A 442 -9.22 -6.20 3.27
C GLY A 442 -10.16 -5.82 4.41
N GLY A 443 -10.48 -4.54 4.54
CA GLY A 443 -11.50 -4.08 5.49
C GLY A 443 -12.89 -4.60 5.15
N LEU A 444 -13.27 -4.58 3.87
CA LEU A 444 -14.53 -5.17 3.39
C LEU A 444 -14.61 -6.67 3.69
N THR A 445 -13.49 -7.40 3.60
CA THR A 445 -13.39 -8.82 3.94
C THR A 445 -13.67 -9.06 5.41
N LEU A 446 -13.06 -8.27 6.31
CA LEU A 446 -13.30 -8.34 7.76
C LEU A 446 -14.76 -8.03 8.11
N ALA A 447 -15.31 -6.92 7.61
CA ALA A 447 -16.69 -6.51 7.85
C ALA A 447 -17.69 -7.56 7.32
N THR A 448 -17.44 -8.11 6.13
CA THR A 448 -18.31 -9.15 5.53
C THR A 448 -18.27 -10.44 6.34
N ALA A 449 -17.09 -10.91 6.76
CA ALA A 449 -16.96 -12.14 7.53
C ALA A 449 -17.67 -12.07 8.91
N ALA A 450 -17.76 -10.88 9.50
CA ALA A 450 -18.49 -10.64 10.74
C ALA A 450 -20.00 -10.43 10.52
N LEU A 451 -20.41 -9.54 9.60
CA LEU A 451 -21.83 -9.27 9.30
C LEU A 451 -22.54 -10.49 8.70
N CYS A 452 -21.79 -11.39 8.08
CA CYS A 452 -22.25 -12.68 7.57
C CYS A 452 -21.64 -13.86 8.36
N ALA A 453 -21.41 -13.70 9.67
CA ALA A 453 -21.01 -14.80 10.55
C ALA A 453 -21.94 -16.02 10.39
N GLY A 454 -21.37 -17.23 10.35
CA GLY A 454 -22.08 -18.47 10.04
C GLY A 454 -22.50 -18.65 8.57
N LYS A 455 -22.34 -17.65 7.69
CA LYS A 455 -22.56 -17.76 6.23
C LYS A 455 -21.25 -17.75 5.41
N ILE A 456 -20.12 -17.44 6.04
CA ILE A 456 -18.77 -17.42 5.46
C ILE A 456 -17.96 -18.57 6.06
N ALA A 457 -17.30 -19.35 5.21
CA ALA A 457 -16.53 -20.54 5.57
C ALA A 457 -15.01 -20.30 5.63
N ALA A 458 -14.52 -19.23 5.01
CA ALA A 458 -13.13 -18.77 5.15
C ALA A 458 -13.01 -17.29 4.76
N CYS A 459 -12.10 -16.54 5.37
CA CYS A 459 -11.76 -15.20 4.88
C CYS A 459 -10.24 -14.98 4.80
N ALA A 460 -9.81 -14.22 3.80
CA ALA A 460 -8.41 -13.90 3.59
C ALA A 460 -8.24 -12.41 3.23
N TYR A 461 -7.51 -11.66 4.06
CA TYR A 461 -7.34 -10.22 3.86
C TYR A 461 -5.87 -9.82 3.75
N PHE A 462 -5.62 -8.81 2.92
CA PHE A 462 -4.34 -8.11 2.83
C PHE A 462 -4.51 -6.68 3.38
N ASP A 463 -3.58 -6.26 4.23
CA ASP A 463 -3.42 -4.92 4.83
C ASP A 463 -4.67 -4.02 4.76
N PRO A 464 -5.58 -4.15 5.76
CA PRO A 464 -6.97 -3.73 5.64
C PRO A 464 -7.19 -2.25 5.95
N PHE A 465 -8.12 -1.63 5.23
CA PHE A 465 -8.61 -0.27 5.47
C PHE A 465 -10.15 -0.19 5.34
N PRO A 466 -10.86 0.63 6.12
CA PRO A 466 -10.42 1.31 7.34
C PRO A 466 -10.22 0.32 8.50
N CYS A 467 -9.13 0.42 9.25
CA CYS A 467 -8.84 -0.49 10.37
C CYS A 467 -7.99 0.21 11.46
N ASP A 468 -8.40 0.12 12.72
CA ASP A 468 -7.85 0.81 13.89
C ASP A 468 -7.62 2.31 13.64
N MET A 469 -8.67 3.00 13.21
CA MET A 469 -8.59 4.33 12.62
C MET A 469 -7.98 5.38 13.56
N ARG A 470 -8.17 5.22 14.87
CA ARG A 470 -7.57 6.07 15.92
C ARG A 470 -6.06 5.86 16.12
N HIS A 471 -5.50 4.74 15.66
CA HIS A 471 -4.05 4.54 15.50
C HIS A 471 -3.58 4.83 14.08
N GLN A 472 -4.37 4.48 13.06
CA GLN A 472 -4.08 4.74 11.65
C GLN A 472 -3.72 6.21 11.40
N ILE A 473 -4.51 7.16 11.93
CA ILE A 473 -4.23 8.60 11.79
C ILE A 473 -2.92 9.06 12.47
N LYS A 474 -2.38 8.30 13.42
CA LYS A 474 -1.11 8.60 14.11
C LYS A 474 0.10 7.99 13.41
N ILE A 475 -0.11 6.88 12.71
CA ILE A 475 0.93 6.16 11.94
C ILE A 475 1.01 6.78 10.54
N ARG A 476 -0.10 6.80 9.79
CA ARG A 476 -0.28 7.48 8.50
C ARG A 476 -0.90 8.86 8.74
N THR A 477 -0.08 9.83 9.13
CA THR A 477 -0.52 11.19 9.51
C THR A 477 -1.23 11.95 8.39
N THR A 478 -1.05 11.53 7.14
CA THR A 478 -1.78 12.03 5.97
C THR A 478 -3.29 11.72 6.05
N CYS A 479 -3.72 10.62 6.70
CA CYS A 479 -5.14 10.34 6.96
C CYS A 479 -5.83 11.43 7.78
N GLU A 480 -5.15 12.00 8.79
CA GLU A 480 -5.70 13.10 9.59
C GLU A 480 -5.90 14.36 8.75
N THR A 481 -4.96 14.62 7.83
CA THR A 481 -5.02 15.74 6.88
C THR A 481 -6.16 15.57 5.87
N GLU A 482 -6.32 14.38 5.29
CA GLU A 482 -7.43 14.02 4.39
C GLU A 482 -8.79 14.27 5.07
N LEU A 483 -9.04 13.70 6.25
CA LEU A 483 -10.30 13.87 6.99
C LEU A 483 -10.60 15.35 7.34
N LYS A 484 -9.58 16.14 7.69
CA LYS A 484 -9.73 17.60 7.94
C LYS A 484 -10.05 18.38 6.67
N ASN A 485 -9.51 17.95 5.53
CA ASN A 485 -9.80 18.54 4.23
C ASN A 485 -11.23 18.23 3.76
N ASP A 486 -11.69 17.01 3.96
CA ASP A 486 -13.07 16.60 3.67
C ASP A 486 -14.07 17.37 4.53
N LEU A 487 -13.81 17.50 5.83
CA LEU A 487 -14.60 18.34 6.73
C LEU A 487 -14.65 19.80 6.26
N SER A 488 -13.50 20.35 5.84
CA SER A 488 -13.39 21.70 5.28
C SER A 488 -14.15 21.88 3.98
N TYR A 489 -14.18 20.86 3.11
CA TYR A 489 -14.91 20.87 1.83
C TYR A 489 -16.41 21.09 2.04
N TYR A 490 -17.01 20.42 3.04
CA TYR A 490 -18.43 20.58 3.35
C TYR A 490 -18.77 21.89 4.08
N LYS A 491 -17.77 22.67 4.52
CA LYS A 491 -17.95 23.85 5.39
C LYS A 491 -18.78 23.54 6.64
N ASN A 492 -18.67 22.32 7.15
CA ASN A 492 -19.52 21.80 8.21
C ASN A 492 -18.97 22.20 9.59
N PRO A 493 -19.80 22.65 10.56
CA PRO A 493 -19.34 22.99 11.91
C PRO A 493 -18.99 21.80 12.82
N CYS A 494 -19.22 20.54 12.41
CA CYS A 494 -18.82 19.36 13.16
C CYS A 494 -17.34 19.39 13.53
N SER A 495 -17.01 18.90 14.71
CA SER A 495 -15.65 18.82 15.20
C SER A 495 -14.91 17.61 14.62
N PHE A 496 -13.57 17.62 14.71
CA PHE A 496 -12.78 16.46 14.29
C PHE A 496 -13.06 15.21 15.15
N ILE A 497 -13.48 15.37 16.42
CA ILE A 497 -13.87 14.23 17.25
C ILE A 497 -15.20 13.61 16.78
N ASP A 498 -16.15 14.42 16.28
CA ASP A 498 -17.39 13.89 15.69
C ASP A 498 -17.10 13.05 14.44
N VAL A 499 -16.19 13.52 13.58
CA VAL A 499 -15.72 12.76 12.41
C VAL A 499 -15.05 11.45 12.83
N MET A 500 -14.21 11.47 13.88
CA MET A 500 -13.58 10.24 14.40
C MET A 500 -14.59 9.27 15.01
N ASN A 501 -15.64 9.75 15.68
CA ASN A 501 -16.71 8.88 16.18
C ASN A 501 -17.46 8.17 15.01
N VAL A 502 -17.63 8.85 13.87
CA VAL A 502 -18.13 8.21 12.63
C VAL A 502 -17.10 7.24 12.03
N GLN A 503 -15.80 7.48 12.18
CA GLN A 503 -14.78 6.49 11.81
C GLN A 503 -14.87 5.22 12.66
N ASP A 504 -15.14 5.32 13.96
CA ASP A 504 -15.24 4.16 14.86
C ASP A 504 -16.44 3.24 14.53
N LEU A 505 -17.50 3.80 13.94
CA LEU A 505 -18.64 3.02 13.40
C LEU A 505 -18.25 2.19 12.17
N ILE A 506 -17.33 2.68 11.34
CA ILE A 506 -16.88 1.97 10.12
C ILE A 506 -15.58 1.18 10.30
N ASP A 507 -14.91 1.32 11.44
CA ASP A 507 -13.63 0.68 11.74
C ASP A 507 -13.74 -0.85 11.73
N THR A 508 -13.02 -1.51 10.82
CA THR A 508 -13.14 -2.95 10.59
C THR A 508 -12.58 -3.78 11.76
N ARG A 509 -11.77 -3.16 12.63
CA ARG A 509 -11.32 -3.68 13.92
C ARG A 509 -12.49 -4.04 14.85
N SER A 510 -13.55 -3.23 14.87
CA SER A 510 -14.73 -3.41 15.75
C SER A 510 -15.63 -4.60 15.34
N PHE A 511 -15.37 -5.18 14.17
CA PHE A 511 -16.00 -6.41 13.68
C PHE A 511 -15.18 -7.67 14.01
N ALA A 512 -13.87 -7.54 14.27
CA ALA A 512 -12.92 -8.65 14.27
C ALA A 512 -13.28 -9.80 15.24
N SER A 513 -13.76 -9.48 16.44
CA SER A 513 -14.17 -10.47 17.45
C SER A 513 -15.40 -11.30 17.06
N LYS A 514 -16.18 -10.87 16.06
CA LYS A 514 -17.39 -11.54 15.57
C LYS A 514 -17.11 -12.49 14.40
N ILE A 515 -15.87 -12.52 13.88
CA ILE A 515 -15.47 -13.42 12.80
C ILE A 515 -15.36 -14.84 13.37
N GLN A 516 -16.14 -15.77 12.79
CA GLN A 516 -16.23 -17.17 13.23
C GLN A 516 -15.50 -18.15 12.30
N CYS A 517 -15.21 -17.76 11.06
CA CYS A 517 -14.56 -18.62 10.07
C CYS A 517 -13.03 -18.63 10.22
N PRO A 518 -12.34 -19.66 9.70
CA PRO A 518 -10.90 -19.63 9.47
C PRO A 518 -10.42 -18.36 8.74
N VAL A 519 -9.27 -17.84 9.16
CA VAL A 519 -8.72 -16.56 8.70
C VAL A 519 -7.27 -16.69 8.23
N LEU A 520 -6.97 -16.08 7.08
CA LEU A 520 -5.60 -15.77 6.63
C LEU A 520 -5.41 -14.25 6.59
N TYR A 521 -4.33 -13.77 7.22
CA TYR A 521 -3.85 -12.39 7.06
C TYR A 521 -2.51 -12.38 6.29
N THR A 522 -2.43 -11.62 5.21
CA THR A 522 -1.17 -11.34 4.50
C THR A 522 -0.77 -9.88 4.72
N ALA A 523 0.49 -9.64 5.07
CA ALA A 523 0.97 -8.32 5.51
C ALA A 523 2.29 -7.92 4.83
N ALA A 524 2.39 -6.70 4.31
CA ALA A 524 3.55 -6.12 3.64
C ALA A 524 4.24 -5.08 4.54
N LEU A 525 5.46 -5.35 5.03
CA LEU A 525 6.05 -4.50 6.08
C LEU A 525 6.44 -3.09 5.65
N PHE A 526 6.58 -2.82 4.34
CA PHE A 526 6.78 -1.48 3.81
C PHE A 526 5.47 -0.80 3.40
N ASP A 527 4.30 -1.35 3.74
CA ASP A 527 3.03 -0.68 3.47
C ASP A 527 2.85 0.55 4.41
N ASP A 528 2.99 1.75 3.86
CA ASP A 528 2.73 3.01 4.56
C ASP A 528 1.31 3.55 4.30
N ASP A 529 0.53 2.90 3.44
CA ASP A 529 -0.82 3.31 3.07
C ASP A 529 -1.88 2.60 3.93
N CYS A 530 -1.69 1.29 4.12
CA CYS A 530 -2.43 0.46 5.08
C CYS A 530 -1.46 -0.22 6.07
N PRO A 531 -0.77 0.54 6.95
CA PRO A 531 0.26 -0.03 7.82
C PRO A 531 -0.18 -1.28 8.59
N VAL A 532 0.67 -2.30 8.55
CA VAL A 532 0.45 -3.65 9.12
C VAL A 532 0.00 -3.66 10.59
N HIS A 533 0.22 -2.56 11.32
CA HIS A 533 -0.36 -2.33 12.64
C HIS A 533 -1.89 -2.47 12.64
N GLY A 534 -2.58 -1.83 11.69
CA GLY A 534 -4.04 -1.92 11.55
C GLY A 534 -4.50 -3.36 11.38
N GLY A 535 -3.90 -4.08 10.41
CA GLY A 535 -4.22 -5.49 10.18
C GLY A 535 -3.92 -6.40 11.38
N PHE A 536 -2.78 -6.24 12.05
CA PHE A 536 -2.47 -7.04 13.24
C PHE A 536 -3.39 -6.74 14.43
N THR A 537 -3.87 -5.51 14.61
CA THR A 537 -4.83 -5.22 15.69
C THR A 537 -6.18 -5.88 15.47
N ALA A 538 -6.66 -5.98 14.22
CA ALA A 538 -7.81 -6.82 13.89
C ALA A 538 -7.48 -8.30 14.09
N TYR A 539 -6.36 -8.79 13.56
CA TYR A 539 -5.90 -10.17 13.72
C TYR A 539 -5.89 -10.61 15.20
N ASN A 540 -5.42 -9.75 16.11
CA ASN A 540 -5.29 -10.06 17.52
C ASN A 540 -6.65 -10.21 18.23
N LEU A 541 -7.68 -9.50 17.77
CA LEU A 541 -9.06 -9.58 18.29
C LEU A 541 -9.87 -10.77 17.74
N ILE A 542 -9.47 -11.35 16.61
CA ILE A 542 -10.14 -12.55 16.05
C ILE A 542 -9.89 -13.75 16.97
N VAL A 543 -10.97 -14.44 17.39
CA VAL A 543 -10.89 -15.66 18.22
C VAL A 543 -10.99 -16.96 17.41
N ALA A 544 -11.45 -16.88 16.15
CA ALA A 544 -11.51 -18.02 15.23
C ALA A 544 -10.11 -18.50 14.80
N PRO A 545 -9.99 -19.73 14.23
CA PRO A 545 -8.72 -20.25 13.73
C PRO A 545 -8.06 -19.29 12.73
N LYS A 546 -6.86 -18.83 13.04
CA LYS A 546 -6.21 -17.74 12.30
C LYS A 546 -4.73 -18.04 12.05
N GLN A 547 -4.22 -17.59 10.91
CA GLN A 547 -2.80 -17.60 10.58
C GLN A 547 -2.43 -16.33 9.80
N TYR A 548 -1.14 -15.96 9.81
CA TYR A 548 -0.65 -14.83 9.03
C TYR A 548 0.59 -15.20 8.21
N ARG A 549 0.88 -14.38 7.21
CA ARG A 549 2.12 -14.39 6.43
C ARG A 549 2.64 -12.97 6.22
N VAL A 550 3.89 -12.74 6.59
CA VAL A 550 4.56 -11.44 6.44
C VAL A 550 5.47 -11.45 5.22
N TYR A 551 5.41 -10.35 4.46
CA TYR A 551 6.20 -10.05 3.27
C TYR A 551 7.09 -8.83 3.58
N PRO A 552 8.36 -9.03 3.99
CA PRO A 552 9.15 -7.98 4.61
C PRO A 552 9.82 -7.00 3.64
N ALA A 553 9.76 -7.26 2.33
CA ALA A 553 10.35 -6.42 1.28
C ALA A 553 9.29 -5.71 0.43
N ASP A 554 8.02 -5.90 0.75
CA ASP A 554 6.86 -5.56 -0.07
C ASP A 554 6.15 -4.34 0.53
N GLY A 555 5.58 -3.49 -0.33
CA GLY A 555 4.65 -2.43 0.05
C GLY A 555 3.21 -2.74 -0.39
N HIS A 556 2.36 -1.73 -0.38
CA HIS A 556 0.93 -1.84 -0.66
C HIS A 556 0.61 -2.47 -2.03
N LEU A 557 1.42 -2.14 -3.05
CA LEU A 557 1.20 -2.56 -4.43
C LEU A 557 1.69 -3.99 -4.70
N GLU A 558 2.65 -4.45 -3.92
CA GLU A 558 3.25 -5.78 -4.05
C GLU A 558 2.35 -6.86 -3.42
N GLY A 559 1.44 -6.49 -2.51
CA GLY A 559 0.42 -7.40 -1.95
C GLY A 559 -0.39 -8.15 -3.00
N PHE A 560 -0.71 -7.51 -4.13
CA PHE A 560 -1.43 -8.15 -5.24
C PHE A 560 -0.63 -9.27 -5.95
N THR A 561 0.69 -9.34 -5.75
CA THR A 561 1.51 -10.42 -6.33
C THR A 561 1.36 -11.76 -5.60
N HIS A 562 0.72 -11.77 -4.43
CA HIS A 562 0.51 -12.96 -3.59
C HIS A 562 -0.89 -13.57 -3.72
N ASP A 563 -1.69 -13.12 -4.70
CA ASP A 563 -3.07 -13.60 -4.87
C ASP A 563 -3.14 -15.13 -5.05
N ASP A 564 -2.20 -15.72 -5.79
CA ASP A 564 -2.08 -17.19 -5.96
C ASP A 564 -1.94 -17.94 -4.62
N TYR A 565 -1.21 -17.37 -3.65
CA TYR A 565 -1.07 -17.96 -2.32
C TYR A 565 -2.37 -17.87 -1.53
N ILE A 566 -3.05 -16.72 -1.60
CA ILE A 566 -4.35 -16.48 -0.95
C ILE A 566 -5.43 -17.40 -1.54
N MET A 567 -5.54 -17.47 -2.87
CA MET A 567 -6.51 -18.30 -3.56
C MET A 567 -6.27 -19.79 -3.29
N LYS A 568 -5.02 -20.24 -3.33
CA LYS A 568 -4.66 -21.62 -2.95
C LYS A 568 -4.98 -21.92 -1.49
N TRP A 569 -4.84 -20.97 -0.57
CA TRP A 569 -5.25 -21.15 0.82
C TRP A 569 -6.78 -21.25 0.95
N LEU A 570 -7.53 -20.41 0.24
CA LEU A 570 -9.00 -20.48 0.18
C LEU A 570 -9.46 -21.84 -0.37
N ASP A 571 -8.92 -22.29 -1.51
CA ASP A 571 -9.27 -23.59 -2.11
C ASP A 571 -9.00 -24.75 -1.14
N ASN A 572 -7.84 -24.75 -0.47
CA ASN A 572 -7.52 -25.79 0.52
C ASN A 572 -8.38 -25.72 1.78
N THR A 573 -8.91 -24.55 2.13
CA THR A 573 -9.72 -24.36 3.35
C THR A 573 -11.18 -24.68 3.08
N LEU A 574 -11.73 -24.21 1.95
CA LEU A 574 -13.10 -24.49 1.53
C LEU A 574 -13.33 -25.95 1.13
N ASN A 575 -12.30 -26.68 0.71
CA ASN A 575 -12.44 -28.10 0.33
C ASN A 575 -12.06 -29.11 1.44
N LYS A 576 -11.75 -28.65 2.66
CA LYS A 576 -11.66 -29.54 3.83
C LYS A 576 -13.07 -29.96 4.24
N LYS A 577 -13.28 -31.27 4.32
CA LYS A 577 -14.49 -31.89 4.90
C LYS A 577 -14.28 -32.17 6.38
#